data_AF-A0A1E7XDB8-F1
#
_entry.id   AF-A0A1E7XDB8-F1
#
_cell.length_a   1.000
_cell.length_b   1.000
_cell.length_c   1.000
_cell.angle_alpha   90.00
_cell.angle_beta   90.00
_cell.angle_gamma   90.00
#
_symmetry.space_group_name_H-M   'P 1'
#
loop_
_entity.id
_entity.type
_entity.pdbx_description
1 polymer ?
#
loop_
_entity_poly.entity_id
_entity_poly.type
_entity_poly.pdbx_seq_one_letter_code
_entity_poly.pdbx_strand_id
1 'polypeptide(L)'
;MNKKVIATLATITLAVSAMPISAMAVQASSKVPSKMRGAWYQNLASIKDPTFVKLTARSIDTGTRSSHQKWSGSNFSISKTKSGWYKMGYKNIITHYYKVKKIKISGKYRTALLDKYTLSSHYAEVYVRKNVTLPLGDSQYFLH
;
A
#
# COMPACT_ATOMS: atom_id res chain seq x y z
N MET A 1 -36.67 -18.88 70.20
CA MET A 1 -35.81 -17.75 70.60
C MET A 1 -34.62 -17.66 69.64
N ASN A 2 -34.54 -16.52 68.93
CA ASN A 2 -33.40 -15.81 68.34
C ASN A 2 -32.04 -16.54 68.32
N LYS A 3 -31.26 -16.53 67.23
CA LYS A 3 -30.74 -15.31 66.59
C LYS A 3 -30.40 -15.58 65.12
N LYS A 4 -30.90 -14.72 64.23
CA LYS A 4 -30.44 -14.57 62.84
C LYS A 4 -29.09 -13.85 62.85
N VAL A 5 -28.05 -14.47 62.30
CA VAL A 5 -26.79 -13.80 61.98
C VAL A 5 -26.91 -13.32 60.54
N ILE A 6 -27.09 -12.02 60.36
CA ILE A 6 -27.09 -11.35 59.05
C ILE A 6 -25.64 -10.98 58.76
N ALA A 7 -25.02 -11.70 57.82
CA ALA A 7 -23.74 -11.32 57.25
C ALA A 7 -24.00 -10.33 56.09
N THR A 8 -23.76 -9.05 56.35
CA THR A 8 -23.86 -7.98 55.36
C THR A 8 -22.64 -8.06 54.44
N LEU A 9 -22.81 -8.62 53.25
CA LEU A 9 -21.79 -8.64 52.21
C LEU A 9 -21.78 -7.26 51.51
N ALA A 10 -20.80 -6.41 51.83
CA ALA A 10 -20.59 -5.15 51.13
C ALA A 10 -19.91 -5.41 49.77
N THR A 11 -20.70 -5.58 48.72
CA THR A 11 -20.21 -5.55 47.33
C THR A 11 -19.96 -4.11 46.91
N ILE A 12 -18.69 -3.68 46.97
CA ILE A 12 -18.22 -2.50 46.24
C ILE A 12 -18.03 -2.95 44.78
N THR A 13 -19.07 -2.77 43.97
CA THR A 13 -18.95 -2.93 42.51
C THR A 13 -18.26 -1.68 41.99
N LEU A 14 -16.94 -1.75 41.80
CA LEU A 14 -16.18 -0.75 41.07
C LEU A 14 -16.78 -0.60 39.68
N ALA A 15 -17.42 0.54 39.43
CA ALA A 15 -17.81 0.97 38.11
C ALA A 15 -16.54 1.25 37.29
N VAL A 16 -16.02 0.21 36.62
CA VAL A 16 -15.07 0.40 35.54
C VAL A 16 -15.87 0.98 34.40
N SER A 17 -15.77 2.30 34.24
CA SER A 17 -16.14 2.99 33.02
C SER A 17 -15.34 2.36 31.88
N ALA A 18 -15.98 1.41 31.19
CA ALA A 18 -15.49 0.91 29.93
C ALA A 18 -15.52 2.08 28.94
N MET A 19 -14.45 2.85 28.92
CA MET A 19 -14.19 3.77 27.83
C MET A 19 -14.21 2.91 26.56
N PRO A 20 -15.11 3.18 25.60
CA PRO A 20 -14.99 2.55 24.30
C PRO A 20 -13.68 3.06 23.74
N ILE A 21 -12.63 2.23 23.80
CA ILE A 21 -11.44 2.39 22.97
C ILE A 21 -11.96 2.15 21.56
N SER A 22 -12.56 3.20 21.00
CA SER A 22 -12.85 3.31 19.59
C SER A 22 -11.49 3.52 18.92
N ALA A 23 -10.69 2.45 18.92
CA ALA A 23 -9.65 2.28 17.94
C ALA A 23 -10.42 2.31 16.62
N MET A 24 -10.50 3.49 16.01
CA MET A 24 -10.93 3.62 14.64
C MET A 24 -9.98 2.75 13.86
N ALA A 25 -10.38 1.52 13.58
CA ALA A 25 -9.70 0.65 12.67
C ALA A 25 -9.57 1.49 11.41
N VAL A 26 -8.33 1.90 11.09
CA VAL A 26 -8.02 2.68 9.91
C VAL A 26 -8.57 1.88 8.75
N GLN A 27 -9.73 2.29 8.27
CA GLN A 27 -10.50 1.56 7.28
C GLN A 27 -9.61 1.55 6.03
N ALA A 28 -9.00 0.40 5.76
CA ALA A 28 -8.07 0.23 4.65
C ALA A 28 -8.72 0.84 3.40
N SER A 29 -8.04 1.83 2.81
CA SER A 29 -8.59 2.65 1.73
C SER A 29 -9.13 1.72 0.64
N SER A 30 -10.45 1.64 0.47
CA SER A 30 -11.07 0.51 -0.24
C SER A 30 -10.78 0.44 -1.76
N LYS A 31 -10.07 1.44 -2.30
CA LYS A 31 -9.73 1.53 -3.72
C LYS A 31 -8.38 2.19 -3.97
N VAL A 32 -7.67 1.72 -4.99
CA VAL A 32 -6.49 2.40 -5.54
C VAL A 32 -6.88 3.80 -6.05
N PRO A 33 -6.13 4.87 -5.73
CA PRO A 33 -6.38 6.21 -6.24
C PRO A 33 -6.39 6.26 -7.77
N SER A 34 -7.33 7.00 -8.37
CA SER A 34 -7.51 7.10 -9.83
C SER A 34 -6.20 7.41 -10.57
N LYS A 35 -5.41 8.36 -10.07
CA LYS A 35 -4.11 8.74 -10.65
C LYS A 35 -3.08 7.61 -10.73
N MET A 36 -3.21 6.58 -9.91
CA MET A 36 -2.32 5.41 -9.90
C MET A 36 -2.83 4.29 -10.80
N ARG A 37 -4.08 4.33 -11.24
CA ARG A 37 -4.68 3.26 -12.06
C ARG A 37 -4.09 3.23 -13.47
N GLY A 38 -4.24 2.09 -14.11
CA GLY A 38 -3.71 1.76 -15.43
C GLY A 38 -2.43 0.94 -15.34
N ALA A 39 -1.82 0.71 -16.50
CA ALA A 39 -0.58 -0.04 -16.61
C ALA A 39 0.64 0.90 -16.60
N TRP A 40 1.68 0.47 -15.90
CA TRP A 40 2.96 1.13 -15.75
C TRP A 40 4.05 0.11 -16.06
N TYR A 41 5.16 0.53 -16.64
CA TYR A 41 6.18 -0.35 -17.20
C TYR A 41 7.59 0.19 -16.90
N GLN A 42 8.52 -0.69 -16.58
CA GLN A 42 9.95 -0.42 -16.68
C GLN A 42 10.40 -0.61 -18.13
N ASN A 43 9.97 0.31 -18.99
CA ASN A 43 10.13 0.20 -20.43
C ASN A 43 11.55 0.60 -20.89
N LEU A 44 12.54 -0.22 -20.55
CA LEU A 44 13.93 -0.04 -20.98
C LEU A 44 14.06 -0.35 -22.48
N ALA A 45 14.85 0.44 -23.22
CA ALA A 45 14.96 0.35 -24.68
C ALA A 45 15.38 -1.04 -25.21
N SER A 46 16.16 -1.79 -24.43
CA SER A 46 16.68 -3.11 -24.79
C SER A 46 15.79 -4.28 -24.34
N ILE A 47 14.72 -4.03 -23.58
CA ILE A 47 13.91 -5.10 -22.98
C ILE A 47 12.61 -5.32 -23.76
N LYS A 48 12.46 -6.52 -24.32
CA LYS A 48 11.26 -6.93 -25.06
C LYS A 48 10.06 -7.25 -24.16
N ASP A 49 10.31 -7.78 -22.96
CA ASP A 49 9.28 -8.10 -21.96
C ASP A 49 9.53 -7.29 -20.67
N PRO A 50 9.11 -6.01 -20.65
CA PRO A 50 9.37 -5.15 -19.51
C PRO A 50 8.53 -5.55 -18.31
N THR A 51 9.11 -5.45 -17.11
CA THR A 51 8.35 -5.53 -15.87
C THR A 51 7.24 -4.48 -15.87
N PHE A 52 6.06 -4.88 -15.46
CA PHE A 52 4.89 -4.01 -15.39
C PHE A 52 4.25 -4.04 -14.01
N VAL A 53 3.54 -2.96 -13.70
CA VAL A 53 2.58 -2.87 -12.60
C VAL A 53 1.27 -2.34 -13.18
N LYS A 54 0.21 -3.14 -13.12
CA LYS A 54 -1.13 -2.76 -13.56
C LYS A 54 -2.06 -2.65 -12.37
N LEU A 55 -2.55 -1.44 -12.15
CA LEU A 55 -3.41 -1.10 -11.02
C LEU A 55 -4.84 -0.84 -11.51
N THR A 56 -5.81 -1.53 -10.93
CA THR A 56 -7.24 -1.18 -11.06
C THR A 56 -7.75 -0.62 -9.74
N ALA A 57 -9.04 -0.32 -9.63
CA ALA A 57 -9.60 0.16 -8.36
C ALA A 57 -9.39 -0.84 -7.21
N ARG A 58 -9.38 -2.16 -7.46
CA ARG A 58 -9.33 -3.19 -6.40
C ARG A 58 -8.41 -4.37 -6.75
N SER A 59 -7.41 -4.12 -7.58
CA SER A 59 -6.44 -5.13 -7.94
C SER A 59 -5.09 -4.53 -8.31
N ILE A 60 -4.09 -5.37 -8.21
CA ILE A 60 -2.76 -5.17 -8.75
C ILE A 60 -2.35 -6.43 -9.50
N ASP A 61 -1.63 -6.24 -10.59
CA ASP A 61 -1.01 -7.29 -11.40
C ASP A 61 0.41 -6.83 -11.70
N THR A 62 1.42 -7.62 -11.32
CA THR A 62 2.82 -7.19 -11.35
C THR A 62 3.73 -8.35 -11.77
N GLY A 63 4.78 -8.04 -12.52
CA GLY A 63 5.74 -9.01 -13.06
C GLY A 63 6.04 -8.73 -14.52
N THR A 64 6.37 -9.76 -15.30
CA THR A 64 6.56 -9.70 -16.75
C THR A 64 5.39 -10.35 -17.47
N ARG A 65 5.33 -10.27 -18.80
CA ARG A 65 4.30 -10.99 -19.57
C ARG A 65 4.37 -12.49 -19.33
N SER A 66 5.57 -13.06 -19.19
CA SER A 66 5.77 -14.50 -18.99
C SER A 66 5.53 -14.96 -17.54
N SER A 67 5.73 -14.09 -16.54
CA SER A 67 5.60 -14.44 -15.13
C SER A 67 5.08 -13.25 -14.33
N HIS A 68 3.84 -13.34 -13.85
CA HIS A 68 3.23 -12.25 -13.10
C HIS A 68 2.31 -12.78 -11.99
N GLN A 69 2.09 -11.92 -11.00
CA GLN A 69 1.24 -12.18 -9.85
C GLN A 69 0.12 -11.15 -9.83
N LYS A 70 -1.11 -11.64 -9.68
CA LYS A 70 -2.31 -10.82 -9.60
C LYS A 70 -3.01 -11.02 -8.28
N TRP A 71 -3.30 -9.91 -7.60
CA TRP A 71 -4.11 -9.88 -6.39
C TRP A 71 -5.32 -8.98 -6.58
N SER A 72 -6.50 -9.48 -6.21
CA SER A 72 -7.77 -8.77 -6.39
C SER A 72 -8.79 -9.11 -5.31
N GLY A 73 -9.82 -8.28 -5.17
CA GLY A 73 -10.98 -8.60 -4.31
C GLY A 73 -10.59 -8.66 -2.83
N SER A 74 -11.07 -9.70 -2.12
CA SER A 74 -10.80 -9.93 -0.69
C SER A 74 -9.33 -10.17 -0.36
N ASN A 75 -8.55 -10.63 -1.36
CA ASN A 75 -7.13 -10.92 -1.23
C ASN A 75 -6.25 -9.68 -1.42
N PHE A 76 -6.81 -8.58 -1.93
CA PHE A 76 -6.08 -7.34 -2.17
C PHE A 76 -6.24 -6.39 -0.98
N SER A 77 -5.12 -5.90 -0.46
CA SER A 77 -5.08 -4.88 0.59
C SER A 77 -4.45 -3.60 0.09
N ILE A 78 -4.95 -2.47 0.58
CA ILE A 78 -4.40 -1.15 0.30
C ILE A 78 -4.56 -0.23 1.51
N SER A 79 -3.47 0.41 1.93
CA SER A 79 -3.48 1.41 2.99
C SER A 79 -2.55 2.58 2.64
N LYS A 80 -2.98 3.79 3.00
CA LYS A 80 -2.20 5.01 2.79
C LYS A 80 -1.30 5.24 4.01
N THR A 81 -0.02 5.53 3.77
CA THR A 81 0.93 5.92 4.81
C THR A 81 0.88 7.43 5.06
N LYS A 82 1.42 7.88 6.20
CA LYS A 82 1.53 9.32 6.53
C LYS A 82 2.35 10.11 5.50
N SER A 83 3.35 9.49 4.87
CA SER A 83 4.22 10.11 3.84
C SER A 83 3.61 10.11 2.43
N GLY A 84 2.32 9.76 2.31
CA GLY A 84 1.57 9.77 1.05
C GLY A 84 1.91 8.62 0.10
N TRP A 85 2.58 7.57 0.59
CA TRP A 85 2.73 6.30 -0.11
C TRP A 85 1.51 5.43 0.13
N TYR A 86 1.30 4.44 -0.73
CA TYR A 86 0.23 3.47 -0.60
C TYR A 86 0.84 2.08 -0.54
N LYS A 87 0.70 1.43 0.61
CA LYS A 87 1.05 0.02 0.79
C LYS A 87 -0.01 -0.81 0.09
N MET A 88 0.36 -1.57 -0.94
CA MET A 88 -0.58 -2.39 -1.72
C MET A 88 -0.01 -3.79 -1.96
N GLY A 89 -0.87 -4.81 -1.99
CA GLY A 89 -0.47 -6.17 -2.31
C GLY A 89 -1.39 -7.22 -1.73
N TYR A 90 -0.90 -8.46 -1.63
CA TYR A 90 -1.64 -9.55 -1.01
C TYR A 90 -1.81 -9.31 0.48
N LYS A 91 -3.01 -9.57 0.98
CA LYS A 91 -3.32 -9.42 2.41
C LYS A 91 -2.37 -10.28 3.26
N ASN A 92 -1.74 -9.67 4.27
CA ASN A 92 -0.89 -10.31 5.28
C ASN A 92 0.45 -10.91 4.82
N ILE A 93 0.91 -10.69 3.57
CA ILE A 93 2.18 -11.27 3.11
C ILE A 93 3.04 -10.24 2.37
N ILE A 94 2.85 -10.11 1.06
CA ILE A 94 3.68 -9.32 0.16
C ILE A 94 2.99 -8.01 -0.11
N THR A 95 3.63 -6.92 0.29
CA THR A 95 3.12 -5.58 0.06
C THR A 95 4.25 -4.64 -0.28
N HIS A 96 4.08 -3.94 -1.39
CA HIS A 96 4.98 -2.93 -1.88
C HIS A 96 4.40 -1.54 -1.58
N TYR A 97 5.23 -0.51 -1.66
CA TYR A 97 4.84 0.87 -1.42
C TYR A 97 4.85 1.66 -2.72
N TYR A 98 3.69 2.14 -3.12
CA TYR A 98 3.49 2.81 -4.39
C TYR A 98 3.20 4.30 -4.21
N LYS A 99 3.73 5.13 -5.11
CA LYS A 99 3.40 6.56 -5.17
C LYS A 99 3.54 7.09 -6.59
N VAL A 100 2.55 7.83 -7.06
CA VAL A 100 2.68 8.57 -8.33
C VAL A 100 3.34 9.92 -8.06
N LYS A 101 4.39 10.23 -8.83
CA LYS A 101 5.16 11.48 -8.74
C LYS A 101 5.55 11.96 -10.15
N LYS A 102 5.68 13.27 -10.34
CA LYS A 102 6.37 13.84 -11.52
C LYS A 102 7.86 13.85 -11.25
N ILE A 103 8.65 13.20 -12.11
CA ILE A 103 10.12 13.16 -12.03
C ILE A 103 10.71 13.48 -13.41
N LYS A 104 11.99 13.88 -13.45
CA LYS A 104 12.71 14.16 -14.70
C LYS A 104 13.21 12.83 -15.27
N ILE A 105 12.82 12.52 -16.51
CA ILE A 105 13.25 11.32 -17.27
C ILE A 105 13.71 11.79 -18.63
N SER A 106 14.95 11.49 -19.01
CA SER A 106 15.58 12.00 -20.26
C SER A 106 15.41 13.52 -20.41
N GLY A 107 15.62 14.28 -19.33
CA GLY A 107 15.49 15.74 -19.35
C GLY A 107 14.07 16.29 -19.27
N LYS A 108 13.02 15.47 -19.41
CA LYS A 108 11.61 15.92 -19.44
C LYS A 108 10.86 15.45 -18.19
N TYR A 109 10.00 16.31 -17.64
CA TYR A 109 9.13 15.90 -16.53
C TYR A 109 8.05 14.93 -17.02
N ARG A 110 8.02 13.74 -16.44
CA ARG A 110 7.06 12.68 -16.73
C ARG A 110 6.37 12.26 -15.44
N THR A 111 5.10 11.89 -15.54
CA THR A 111 4.40 11.22 -14.44
C THR A 111 4.87 9.77 -14.40
N ALA A 112 5.42 9.36 -13.25
CA ALA A 112 5.87 8.00 -13.00
C ALA A 112 5.14 7.40 -11.80
N LEU A 113 5.01 6.07 -11.81
CA LEU A 113 4.70 5.29 -10.62
C LEU A 113 6.03 4.87 -10.00
N LEU A 114 6.23 5.25 -8.74
CA LEU A 114 7.35 4.82 -7.92
C LEU A 114 6.92 3.59 -7.12
N ASP A 115 7.77 2.57 -7.09
CA ASP A 115 7.61 1.37 -6.27
C ASP A 115 8.82 1.17 -5.36
N LYS A 116 8.60 0.85 -4.08
CA LYS A 116 9.67 0.46 -3.17
C LYS A 116 9.21 -0.67 -2.25
N TYR A 117 10.15 -1.54 -1.91
CA TYR A 117 9.87 -2.74 -1.12
C TYR A 117 9.56 -2.42 0.35
N THR A 118 10.25 -1.43 0.94
CA THR A 118 10.09 -1.07 2.35
C THR A 118 9.81 0.42 2.53
N LEU A 119 9.17 0.79 3.65
CA LEU A 119 8.92 2.19 3.97
C LEU A 119 10.22 3.01 4.11
N SER A 120 11.32 2.36 4.54
CA SER A 120 12.64 2.95 4.77
C SER A 120 13.58 2.87 3.56
N SER A 121 13.14 2.34 2.41
CA SER A 121 14.02 2.30 1.22
C SER A 121 14.45 3.71 0.81
N HIS A 122 15.74 3.86 0.49
CA HIS A 122 16.37 5.12 0.05
C HIS A 122 16.25 5.36 -1.46
N TYR A 123 15.65 4.41 -2.19
CA TYR A 123 15.28 4.57 -3.59
C TYR A 123 13.91 3.92 -3.83
N ALA A 124 13.35 4.23 -5.00
CA ALA A 124 12.21 3.55 -5.56
C ALA A 124 12.48 3.21 -7.02
N GLU A 125 11.99 2.09 -7.48
CA GLU A 125 11.93 1.75 -8.89
C GLU A 125 10.95 2.67 -9.63
N VAL A 126 11.30 3.00 -10.87
CA VAL A 126 10.54 3.93 -11.71
C VAL A 126 9.79 3.16 -12.78
N TYR A 127 8.47 3.32 -12.80
CA TYR A 127 7.60 2.79 -13.84
C TYR A 127 6.92 3.94 -14.60
N VAL A 128 6.88 3.83 -15.93
CA VAL A 128 6.33 4.84 -16.84
C VAL A 128 5.17 4.29 -17.67
N ARG A 129 4.51 5.13 -18.45
CA ARG A 129 3.49 4.66 -19.41
C ARG A 129 4.17 3.99 -20.61
N LYS A 130 3.44 3.08 -21.28
CA LYS A 130 3.95 2.22 -22.37
C LYS A 130 4.68 2.97 -23.50
N ASN A 131 4.30 4.21 -23.79
CA ASN A 131 4.87 5.02 -24.86
C ASN A 131 6.10 5.84 -24.43
N VAL A 132 6.54 5.72 -23.17
CA VAL A 132 7.72 6.39 -22.66
C VAL A 132 8.82 5.36 -22.56
N THR A 133 9.93 5.58 -23.26
CA THR A 133 11.16 4.81 -23.06
C THR A 133 11.84 5.32 -21.78
N LEU A 134 12.27 4.39 -20.93
CA LEU A 134 12.97 4.67 -19.68
C LEU A 134 14.47 4.39 -19.89
N PRO A 135 15.36 5.40 -19.81
CA PRO A 135 16.79 5.14 -19.76
C PRO A 135 17.15 4.36 -18.50
N LEU A 136 18.18 3.52 -18.57
CA LEU A 136 18.63 2.72 -17.43
C LEU A 136 18.98 3.60 -16.21
N GLY A 137 19.64 4.74 -16.42
CA GLY A 137 19.98 5.67 -15.34
C GLY A 137 18.78 6.33 -14.65
N ASP A 138 17.60 6.35 -15.31
CA ASP A 138 16.36 6.90 -14.76
C ASP A 138 15.45 5.79 -14.18
N SER A 139 15.88 4.53 -14.19
CA SER A 139 15.10 3.37 -13.70
C SER A 139 14.92 3.32 -12.20
N GLN A 140 15.71 4.11 -11.47
CA GLN A 140 15.64 4.28 -10.03
C GLN A 140 15.54 5.76 -9.68
N TYR A 141 14.76 6.06 -8.65
CA TYR A 141 14.57 7.40 -8.10
C TYR A 141 15.02 7.42 -6.64
N PHE A 142 16.07 8.19 -6.34
CA PHE A 142 16.55 8.36 -4.97
C PHE A 142 15.56 9.17 -4.12
N LEU A 143 15.26 8.64 -2.95
CA LEU A 143 14.34 9.21 -1.97
C LEU A 143 15.18 9.95 -0.92
N HIS A 144 15.11 11.28 -0.97
CA HIS A 144 15.65 12.17 0.08
C HIS A 144 14.68 12.28 1.24
#